data_AF-C0D705-F1
#
_entry.id   AF-C0D705-F1
#
_cell.length_a   1.000
_cell.length_b   1.000
_cell.length_c   1.000
_cell.angle_alpha   90.00
_cell.angle_beta   90.00
_cell.angle_gamma   90.00
#
_symmetry.space_group_name_H-M   'P 1'
#
loop_
_entity.id
_entity.type
_entity.pdbx_description
1 polymer ?
#
loop_
_entity_poly.entity_id
_entity_poly.type
_entity_poly.pdbx_seq_one_letter_code
_entity_poly.pdbx_strand_id
1 'polypeptide(L)' 'MKVREYKIGESTIEIHDDYIVKTEEERQEILSRVGKLYSDYLSTTGEEPQTA' A
#
# COMPACT_ATOMS: atom_id res chain seq x y z
N MET A 1 16.77 9.72 9.07
CA MET A 1 15.33 10.00 8.92
C MET A 1 15.20 11.36 8.25
N LYS A 2 14.90 11.40 6.94
CA LYS A 2 14.63 12.66 6.22
C LYS A 2 13.11 12.86 6.21
N VAL A 3 12.65 14.00 6.70
CA VAL A 3 11.25 14.44 6.59
C VAL A 3 11.18 15.28 5.33
N ARG A 4 10.22 14.99 4.45
CA ARG A 4 9.86 15.89 3.35
C ARG A 4 8.60 16.65 3.74
N GLU A 5 8.70 17.97 3.70
CA GLU A 5 7.56 18.86 3.83
C GLU A 5 6.90 19.07 2.47
N TYR A 6 5.59 18.87 2.42
CA TYR A 6 4.75 19.10 1.26
C TYR A 6 3.74 20.19 1.61
N LYS A 7 3.61 21.20 0.76
CA LYS A 7 2.53 22.20 0.89
C LYS A 7 1.35 21.80 0.02
N ILE A 8 0.18 21.65 0.63
CA ILE A 8 -1.10 21.43 -0.05
C ILE A 8 -2.05 22.54 0.40
N GLY A 9 -2.33 23.49 -0.49
CA GLY A 9 -3.07 24.70 -0.13
C GLY A 9 -2.33 25.53 0.93
N GLU A 10 -3.01 25.87 2.01
CA GLU A 10 -2.44 26.57 3.17
C GLU A 10 -1.84 25.64 4.22
N SER A 11 -1.90 24.32 4.02
CA SER A 11 -1.40 23.32 4.97
C SER A 11 0.00 22.82 4.59
N THR A 12 0.82 22.56 5.62
CA THR A 12 2.09 21.84 5.50
C THR A 12 1.91 20.43 6.03
N ILE A 13 2.27 19.44 5.22
CA ILE A 13 2.25 18.03 5.56
C ILE A 13 3.70 17.56 5.64
N GLU A 14 4.07 16.97 6.77
CA GLU A 14 5.34 16.29 6.94
C GLU A 14 5.14 14.81 6.68
N ILE A 15 5.88 14.27 5.70
CA ILE A 15 5.89 12.83 5.42
C ILE A 15 7.30 12.33 5.68
N HIS A 16 7.41 11.30 6.53
CA HIS A 16 8.68 10.60 6.68
C HIS A 16 8.96 9.78 5.43
N ASP A 17 10.17 9.92 4.90
CA ASP A 17 10.64 9.22 3.70
C ASP A 17 10.46 7.70 3.79
N ASP A 18 10.41 7.14 5.00
CA ASP A 18 10.25 5.70 5.28
C ASP A 18 8.83 5.19 4.94
N TYR A 19 7.85 6.08 4.79
CA TYR A 19 6.46 5.74 4.43
C TYR A 19 6.13 5.97 2.95
N ILE A 20 7.11 6.42 2.16
CA ILE A 20 6.92 6.64 0.73
C ILE A 20 7.55 5.48 -0.02
N VAL A 21 6.76 4.78 -0.83
CA VAL A 21 7.25 3.82 -1.81
C VAL A 21 7.97 4.58 -2.92
N LYS A 22 9.24 4.28 -3.17
CA LYS A 22 10.10 5.09 -4.05
C LYS A 22 10.32 4.43 -5.41
N THR A 23 10.24 3.11 -5.50
CA THR A 23 10.48 2.39 -6.76
C THR A 23 9.30 1.53 -7.20
N GLU A 24 9.29 1.21 -8.49
CA GLU A 24 8.32 0.26 -9.07
C GLU A 24 8.51 -1.13 -8.46
N GLU A 25 9.76 -1.58 -8.25
CA GLU A 25 10.04 -2.88 -7.62
C GLU A 25 9.46 -2.96 -6.20
N GLU A 26 9.67 -1.93 -5.36
CA GLU A 26 9.10 -1.87 -4.02
C GLU A 26 7.57 -1.91 -4.06
N ARG A 27 6.95 -1.20 -5.02
CA ARG A 27 5.50 -1.21 -5.21
C ARG A 27 5.00 -2.62 -5.57
N GLN A 28 5.65 -3.29 -6.51
CA GLN A 28 5.27 -4.63 -6.95
C GLN A 28 5.46 -5.66 -5.84
N GLU A 29 6.51 -5.54 -5.02
CA GLU A 29 6.71 -6.41 -3.87
C GLU A 29 5.58 -6.26 -2.84
N ILE A 30 5.21 -5.02 -2.49
CA ILE A 30 4.11 -4.75 -1.56
C ILE A 30 2.79 -5.31 -2.12
N LEU A 31 2.47 -5.03 -3.38
CA LEU A 31 1.25 -5.52 -4.03
C LEU A 31 1.22 -7.05 -4.11
N SER A 32 2.35 -7.70 -4.39
CA SER A 32 2.45 -9.16 -4.41
C SER A 32 2.19 -9.77 -3.03
N ARG A 33 2.76 -9.19 -1.97
CA ARG A 33 2.55 -9.64 -0.58
C ARG A 33 1.09 -9.49 -0.16
N VAL A 34 0.49 -8.32 -0.43
CA VAL A 34 -0.92 -8.06 -0.12
C VAL A 34 -1.83 -8.98 -0.93
N GLY A 35 -1.56 -9.15 -2.22
CA GLY A 35 -2.31 -10.06 -3.09
C GLY A 35 -2.32 -11.50 -2.56
N LYS A 36 -1.18 -12.02 -2.13
CA LYS A 36 -1.08 -13.35 -1.50
C LYS A 36 -1.91 -13.45 -0.22
N LEU A 37 -1.82 -12.46 0.68
CA LEU A 37 -2.61 -12.45 1.91
C LEU A 37 -4.12 -12.48 1.64
N TYR A 38 -4.60 -11.71 0.66
CA TYR A 38 -6.00 -11.73 0.27
C TYR A 38 -6.41 -13.05 -0.39
N SER A 39 -5.57 -13.60 -1.27
CA SER A 39 -5.82 -14.90 -1.89
C SER A 39 -5.86 -16.03 -0.85
N ASP A 40 -4.94 -16.02 0.11
CA ASP A 40 -4.90 -16.99 1.22
C ASP A 40 -6.12 -16.86 2.13
N TYR A 41 -6.52 -15.62 2.45
CA TYR A 41 -7.75 -15.35 3.21
C TYR A 41 -8.98 -15.89 2.48
N LEU A 42 -9.20 -15.53 1.21
CA LEU A 42 -10.35 -15.99 0.43
C LEU A 42 -10.36 -17.52 0.26
N SER A 43 -9.19 -18.13 0.08
CA SER A 43 -9.05 -19.59 -0.06
C SER A 43 -9.33 -20.33 1.24
N THR A 44 -9.09 -19.69 2.40
CA THR A 44 -9.35 -20.29 3.72
C THR A 44 -10.76 -20.01 4.23
N THR A 45 -11.40 -18.91 3.82
CA THR A 45 -12.77 -18.58 4.23
C THR A 45 -13.86 -19.17 3.35
N GLY A 46 -13.54 -19.73 2.18
CA GLY A 46 -14.50 -20.54 1.40
C GLY A 46 -15.80 -19.81 1.02
N GLU A 47 -15.74 -18.50 0.81
CA GLU A 47 -16.84 -17.76 0.17
C GLU A 47 -16.47 -17.56 -1.30
N GLU A 48 -17.24 -18.20 -2.18
CA GLU A 48 -17.20 -17.93 -3.61
C GLU A 48 -17.33 -16.41 -3.83
N PRO A 49 -16.47 -15.79 -4.65
CA PRO A 49 -16.62 -14.40 -4.99
C PRO A 49 -17.97 -14.23 -5.72
N GLN A 50 -18.93 -13.56 -5.09
CA GLN A 50 -20.13 -13.11 -5.78
C GLN A 50 -19.69 -12.06 -6.80
N THR A 51 -19.46 -12.50 -8.03
CA THR A 51 -19.39 -11.63 -9.20
C THR A 51 -20.78 -11.01 -9.41
N ALA A 52 -20.84 -9.68 -9.28
CA ALA A 52 -21.98 -8.85 -9.64
C ALA A 52 -22.24 -8.85 -11.15
#